data_AF-A0A442SGF7-F1
#
_entry.id   AF-A0A442SGF7-F1
#
_cell.length_a   1.000
_cell.length_b   1.000
_cell.length_c   1.000
_cell.angle_alpha   90.00
_cell.angle_beta   90.00
_cell.angle_gamma   90.00
#
_symmetry.space_group_name_H-M   'P 1'
#
loop_
_entity.id
_entity.type
_entity.pdbx_description
1 polymer ?
#
loop_
_entity_poly.entity_id
_entity_poly.type
_entity_poly.pdbx_seq_one_letter_code
_entity_poly.pdbx_strand_id
1 'polypeptide(L)'
;MNMHAQPQRTPAETALIDAFGDRLSLLPGDGAVMLKRDDAIETIKHGLPTRRVESWHYTDLRRLLNTVPDFDPAAMAKAIAPIVDGSTVVSILNGKSDAKVPVLEGVSFQRLSEKLVDGSAAPGLDPYGSDDAIGALNTAFVADGYFVDIADGVELEKPVELQNLQAGGQTHVRLAVRVGAGAKAVIVERQTGDGAALSSSVSQVVLDEGAEVTWLIVQEQPETATHLAQFKAHIGKNAKLTLFVMNAGGKLVRQEIMVRTTGEGADFKLRGINLLAGDTHTDVTMVLDHAVPHTTSTEIIRNVVTGKARGVFQGRINVHQYAQKTNAKMACNTLLLSDDGEFSTKPELEIFADDVICGHGATVTEIDHNHLFYLMARGVDEKSARGLLVKAFVAEVIEELDDEAIVEALEARLDGWFAAHG
;
A
#
# COMPACT_ATOMS: atom_id res chain seq x y z
N MET A 1 26.42 -26.19 24.59
CA MET A 1 26.45 -25.64 23.22
C MET A 1 25.10 -26.03 22.60
N ASN A 2 24.07 -25.22 22.84
CA ASN A 2 22.75 -25.52 22.31
C ASN A 2 22.78 -25.17 20.82
N MET A 3 23.01 -26.17 19.97
CA MET A 3 22.65 -26.09 18.56
C MET A 3 21.15 -25.79 18.53
N HIS A 4 20.78 -24.52 18.39
CA HIS A 4 19.45 -24.18 17.94
C HIS A 4 19.32 -24.81 16.55
N ALA A 5 18.62 -25.93 16.45
CA ALA A 5 18.24 -26.51 15.18
C ALA A 5 17.55 -25.41 14.39
N GLN A 6 18.08 -25.06 13.21
CA GLN A 6 17.40 -24.13 12.34
C GLN A 6 16.01 -24.70 12.07
N PRO A 7 14.92 -23.93 12.33
CA PRO A 7 13.58 -24.43 12.11
C PRO A 7 13.46 -24.91 10.67
N GLN A 8 12.81 -26.06 10.48
CA GLN A 8 12.59 -26.62 9.15
C GLN A 8 11.84 -25.58 8.30
N ARG A 9 12.37 -25.31 7.09
CA ARG A 9 11.77 -24.37 6.14
C ARG A 9 10.38 -24.85 5.74
N THR A 10 9.45 -23.91 5.58
CA THR A 10 8.13 -24.19 5.01
C THR A 10 8.24 -24.44 3.50
N PRO A 11 7.20 -25.04 2.86
CA PRO A 11 7.15 -25.15 1.41
C PRO A 11 7.26 -23.79 0.70
N ALA A 12 6.63 -22.75 1.23
CA ALA A 12 6.72 -21.39 0.68
C ALA A 12 8.13 -20.79 0.82
N GLU A 13 8.78 -20.93 1.99
CA GLU A 13 10.17 -20.50 2.18
C GLU A 13 11.11 -21.20 1.19
N THR A 14 10.92 -22.51 0.99
CA THR A 14 11.71 -23.30 0.04
C THR A 14 11.46 -22.84 -1.40
N ALA A 15 10.20 -22.68 -1.80
CA ALA A 15 9.82 -22.23 -3.13
C ALA A 15 10.37 -20.82 -3.46
N LEU A 16 10.39 -19.90 -2.50
CA LEU A 16 11.04 -18.59 -2.68
C LEU A 16 12.54 -18.74 -2.91
N ILE A 17 13.23 -19.53 -2.09
CA ILE A 17 14.69 -19.69 -2.20
C ILE A 17 15.07 -20.34 -3.54
N ASP A 18 14.34 -21.39 -3.95
CA ASP A 18 14.57 -22.08 -5.21
C ASP A 18 14.26 -21.16 -6.40
N ALA A 19 13.13 -20.45 -6.36
CA ALA A 19 12.76 -19.49 -7.40
C ALA A 19 13.79 -18.35 -7.54
N PHE A 20 14.42 -17.91 -6.45
CA PHE A 20 15.50 -16.92 -6.54
C PHE A 20 16.72 -17.48 -7.27
N GLY A 21 17.13 -18.71 -6.92
CA GLY A 21 18.23 -19.39 -7.60
C GLY A 21 18.01 -19.55 -9.10
N ASP A 22 16.81 -19.98 -9.50
CA ASP A 22 16.43 -20.18 -10.91
C ASP A 22 16.33 -18.87 -11.70
N ARG A 23 15.94 -17.78 -11.03
CA ARG A 23 15.71 -16.47 -11.66
C ARG A 23 16.92 -15.56 -11.61
N LEU A 24 17.96 -15.86 -10.84
CA LEU A 24 19.08 -14.95 -10.57
C LEU A 24 19.71 -14.40 -11.86
N SER A 25 19.91 -15.24 -12.87
CA SER A 25 20.47 -14.84 -14.16
C SER A 25 19.57 -13.95 -15.02
N LEU A 26 18.27 -13.86 -14.67
CA LEU A 26 17.28 -13.03 -15.36
C LEU A 26 17.09 -11.67 -14.69
N LEU A 27 17.60 -11.48 -13.47
CA LEU A 27 17.43 -10.25 -12.70
C LEU A 27 18.49 -9.21 -13.12
N PRO A 28 18.09 -7.95 -13.41
CA PRO A 28 19.05 -6.89 -13.69
C PRO A 28 19.76 -6.43 -12.41
N GLY A 29 21.02 -6.04 -12.55
CA GLY A 29 21.84 -5.59 -11.44
C GLY A 29 23.32 -5.46 -11.80
N ASP A 30 23.97 -4.42 -11.31
CA ASP A 30 25.43 -4.37 -11.17
C ASP A 30 25.88 -5.07 -9.87
N GLY A 31 27.18 -5.02 -9.55
CA GLY A 31 27.70 -5.62 -8.31
C GLY A 31 27.07 -5.07 -7.03
N ALA A 32 26.73 -3.78 -6.98
CA ALA A 32 26.09 -3.18 -5.81
C ALA A 32 24.65 -3.67 -5.64
N VAL A 33 23.88 -3.76 -6.73
CA VAL A 33 22.52 -4.31 -6.72
C VAL A 33 22.54 -5.80 -6.35
N MET A 34 23.48 -6.58 -6.89
CA MET A 34 23.59 -8.01 -6.56
C MET A 34 23.87 -8.23 -5.07
N LEU A 35 24.74 -7.42 -4.45
CA LEU A 35 24.96 -7.48 -3.01
C LEU A 35 23.67 -7.25 -2.20
N LYS A 36 22.84 -6.28 -2.61
CA LYS A 36 21.53 -6.03 -1.95
C LYS A 36 20.58 -7.21 -2.10
N ARG A 37 20.58 -7.90 -3.26
CA ARG A 37 19.78 -9.11 -3.46
C ARG A 37 20.25 -10.27 -2.60
N ASP A 38 21.57 -10.43 -2.48
CA ASP A 38 22.18 -11.47 -1.64
C ASP A 38 21.79 -11.27 -0.16
N ASP A 39 21.90 -10.05 0.35
CA ASP A 39 21.45 -9.72 1.72
C ASP A 39 19.94 -9.97 1.91
N ALA A 40 19.13 -9.60 0.91
CA ALA A 40 17.69 -9.76 0.94
C ALA A 40 17.26 -11.25 0.92
N ILE A 41 17.88 -12.09 0.09
CA ILE A 41 17.57 -13.52 0.07
C ILE A 41 18.08 -14.22 1.34
N GLU A 42 19.20 -13.78 1.93
CA GLU A 42 19.64 -14.28 3.23
C GLU A 42 18.60 -13.99 4.32
N THR A 43 17.96 -12.82 4.30
CA THR A 43 16.85 -12.52 5.23
C THR A 43 15.71 -13.54 5.08
N ILE A 44 15.31 -13.88 3.85
CA ILE A 44 14.28 -14.90 3.59
C ILE A 44 14.73 -16.29 4.05
N LYS A 45 16.01 -16.64 3.88
CA LYS A 45 16.58 -17.93 4.33
C LYS A 45 16.57 -18.09 5.86
N HIS A 46 16.60 -16.99 6.61
CA HIS A 46 16.43 -17.00 8.08
C HIS A 46 14.97 -17.25 8.50
N GLY A 47 14.02 -17.13 7.58
CA GLY A 47 12.61 -17.48 7.74
C GLY A 47 11.68 -16.28 7.57
N LEU A 48 10.45 -16.57 7.14
CA LEU A 48 9.40 -15.57 7.08
C LEU A 48 8.96 -15.17 8.49
N PRO A 49 8.52 -13.91 8.70
CA PRO A 49 8.14 -13.43 10.01
C PRO A 49 6.92 -14.17 10.56
N THR A 50 6.90 -14.27 11.88
CA THR A 50 5.83 -14.92 12.67
C THR A 50 5.26 -13.92 13.66
N ARG A 51 4.20 -14.29 14.38
CA ARG A 51 3.58 -13.45 15.43
C ARG A 51 4.50 -13.06 16.59
N ARG A 52 5.71 -13.61 16.65
CA ARG A 52 6.74 -13.26 17.64
C ARG A 52 7.48 -11.97 17.30
N VAL A 53 7.49 -11.59 16.03
CA VAL A 53 8.01 -10.30 15.58
C VAL A 53 6.89 -9.29 15.78
N GLU A 54 7.17 -8.19 16.50
CA GLU A 54 6.13 -7.26 16.95
C GLU A 54 5.33 -6.65 15.78
N SER A 55 6.02 -6.20 14.73
CA SER A 55 5.40 -5.64 13.52
C SER A 55 4.53 -6.65 12.75
N TRP A 56 4.70 -7.95 13.01
CA TRP A 56 3.97 -9.06 12.39
C TRP A 56 3.06 -9.81 13.39
N HIS A 57 2.80 -9.24 14.57
CA HIS A 57 2.05 -9.92 15.63
C HIS A 57 0.67 -10.41 15.19
N TYR A 58 -0.02 -9.61 14.36
CA TYR A 58 -1.37 -9.92 13.86
C TYR A 58 -1.37 -10.61 12.49
N THR A 59 -0.21 -10.69 11.82
CA THR A 59 -0.07 -11.28 10.49
C THR A 59 1.09 -12.25 10.49
N ASP A 60 0.79 -13.52 10.77
CA ASP A 60 1.78 -14.59 10.69
C ASP A 60 2.07 -14.93 9.23
N LEU A 61 2.97 -14.17 8.58
CA LEU A 61 3.27 -14.35 7.16
C LEU A 61 3.75 -15.77 6.86
N ARG A 62 4.57 -16.33 7.75
CA ARG A 62 5.06 -17.70 7.63
C ARG A 62 3.95 -18.76 7.57
N ARG A 63 2.84 -18.54 8.29
CA ARG A 63 1.67 -19.43 8.30
C ARG A 63 0.65 -19.09 7.21
N LEU A 64 0.52 -17.81 6.85
CA LEU A 64 -0.48 -17.35 5.88
C LEU A 64 -0.01 -17.57 4.43
N LEU A 65 1.27 -17.38 4.15
CA LEU A 65 1.88 -17.69 2.86
C LEU A 65 2.22 -19.18 2.79
N ASN A 66 1.21 -19.99 2.43
CA ASN A 66 1.37 -21.45 2.34
C ASN A 66 1.89 -21.93 0.99
N THR A 67 1.55 -21.23 -0.08
CA THR A 67 1.91 -21.57 -1.47
C THR A 67 2.45 -20.33 -2.17
N VAL A 68 3.49 -20.54 -2.97
CA VAL A 68 4.07 -19.50 -3.82
C VAL A 68 3.87 -19.95 -5.26
N PRO A 69 3.07 -19.22 -6.07
CA PRO A 69 2.93 -19.52 -7.48
C PRO A 69 4.28 -19.47 -8.21
N ASP A 70 4.45 -20.26 -9.25
CA ASP A 70 5.68 -20.23 -10.05
C ASP A 70 5.80 -18.92 -10.84
N PHE A 71 7.03 -18.50 -11.12
CA PHE A 71 7.25 -17.38 -12.03
C PHE A 71 7.00 -17.83 -13.48
N ASP A 72 6.06 -17.15 -14.17
CA ASP A 72 5.78 -17.38 -15.58
C ASP A 72 6.26 -16.19 -16.43
N PRO A 73 7.40 -16.31 -17.14
CA PRO A 73 7.90 -15.25 -18.03
C PRO A 73 7.04 -15.05 -19.28
N ALA A 74 6.17 -16.02 -19.62
CA ALA A 74 5.28 -15.99 -20.78
C ALA A 74 3.89 -15.44 -20.45
N ALA A 75 3.54 -15.28 -19.16
CA ALA A 75 2.27 -14.69 -18.76
C ALA A 75 2.15 -13.24 -19.28
N MET A 76 1.00 -12.95 -19.89
CA MET A 76 0.71 -11.69 -20.55
C MET A 76 -0.46 -10.98 -19.86
N ALA A 77 -0.15 -9.95 -19.09
CA ALA A 77 -1.14 -8.98 -18.64
C ALA A 77 -1.44 -7.97 -19.77
N LYS A 78 -2.60 -7.31 -19.69
CA LYS A 78 -3.02 -6.28 -20.64
C LYS A 78 -3.35 -5.00 -19.89
N ALA A 79 -2.97 -3.87 -20.46
CA ALA A 79 -3.44 -2.57 -19.97
C ALA A 79 -4.97 -2.50 -20.06
N ILE A 80 -5.57 -1.77 -19.13
CA ILE A 80 -7.01 -1.58 -19.02
C ILE A 80 -7.35 -0.09 -18.98
N ALA A 81 -8.63 0.25 -19.13
CA ALA A 81 -9.07 1.64 -19.00
C ALA A 81 -8.69 2.20 -17.62
N PRO A 82 -8.34 3.49 -17.53
CA PRO A 82 -8.03 4.12 -16.26
C PRO A 82 -9.22 4.08 -15.30
N ILE A 83 -8.94 4.21 -14.01
CA ILE A 83 -9.93 4.38 -12.94
C ILE A 83 -10.59 5.74 -13.06
N VAL A 84 -9.78 6.79 -13.17
CA VAL A 84 -10.26 8.17 -13.34
C VAL A 84 -10.22 8.50 -14.82
N ASP A 85 -11.38 8.79 -15.40
CA ASP A 85 -11.50 9.07 -16.83
C ASP A 85 -10.59 10.23 -17.27
N GLY A 86 -9.93 10.04 -18.40
CA GLY A 86 -8.98 11.01 -18.94
C GLY A 86 -7.56 10.95 -18.37
N SER A 87 -7.29 10.07 -17.38
CA SER A 87 -5.94 9.86 -16.86
C SER A 87 -4.95 9.40 -17.93
N THR A 88 -3.70 9.82 -17.79
CA THR A 88 -2.61 9.28 -18.62
C THR A 88 -2.14 7.96 -18.03
N VAL A 89 -2.32 6.87 -18.78
CA VAL A 89 -1.97 5.52 -18.33
C VAL A 89 -0.52 5.18 -18.64
N VAL A 90 0.21 4.73 -17.63
CA VAL A 90 1.56 4.18 -17.73
C VAL A 90 1.56 2.79 -17.09
N SER A 91 1.65 1.75 -17.92
CA SER A 91 1.48 0.37 -17.45
C SER A 91 2.79 -0.32 -17.08
N ILE A 92 2.69 -1.22 -16.11
CA ILE A 92 3.66 -2.26 -15.77
C ILE A 92 2.91 -3.58 -15.91
N LEU A 93 3.25 -4.36 -16.94
CA LEU A 93 2.52 -5.58 -17.30
C LEU A 93 3.35 -6.79 -16.91
N ASN A 94 2.80 -7.59 -16.01
CA ASN A 94 3.44 -8.77 -15.42
C ASN A 94 4.85 -8.46 -14.89
N GLY A 95 4.99 -7.36 -14.15
CA GLY A 95 6.24 -6.91 -13.55
C GLY A 95 7.26 -6.29 -14.52
N LYS A 96 6.86 -5.97 -15.76
CA LYS A 96 7.73 -5.33 -16.78
C LYS A 96 7.18 -3.96 -17.18
N SER A 97 8.04 -2.95 -17.14
CA SER A 97 7.71 -1.60 -17.63
C SER A 97 7.78 -1.54 -19.16
N ASP A 98 6.98 -0.67 -19.77
CA ASP A 98 7.04 -0.39 -21.20
C ASP A 98 8.16 0.61 -21.49
N ALA A 99 8.88 0.41 -22.59
CA ALA A 99 9.84 1.40 -23.09
C ALA A 99 9.14 2.60 -23.75
N LYS A 100 7.89 2.43 -24.20
CA LYS A 100 7.08 3.48 -24.82
C LYS A 100 6.06 4.00 -23.82
N VAL A 101 6.47 4.99 -23.06
CA VAL A 101 5.60 5.75 -22.15
C VAL A 101 4.99 6.97 -22.86
N PRO A 102 3.79 7.42 -22.48
CA PRO A 102 3.23 8.68 -22.95
C PRO A 102 4.16 9.87 -22.67
N VAL A 103 4.19 10.84 -23.59
CA VAL A 103 4.93 12.09 -23.38
C VAL A 103 4.05 13.05 -22.59
N LEU A 104 4.54 13.45 -21.42
CA LEU A 104 3.92 14.44 -20.53
C LEU A 104 4.92 15.57 -20.31
N GLU A 105 4.50 16.81 -20.53
CA GLU A 105 5.36 17.96 -20.32
C GLU A 105 5.79 18.06 -18.85
N GLY A 106 7.10 18.18 -18.62
CA GLY A 106 7.65 18.28 -17.27
C GLY A 106 7.66 16.97 -16.47
N VAL A 107 7.29 15.83 -17.07
CA VAL A 107 7.35 14.51 -16.42
C VAL A 107 8.25 13.57 -17.21
N SER A 108 9.17 12.89 -16.53
CA SER A 108 9.99 11.84 -17.13
C SER A 108 9.73 10.49 -16.49
N PHE A 109 9.63 9.46 -17.33
CA PHE A 109 9.56 8.06 -16.93
C PHE A 109 10.80 7.35 -17.46
N GLN A 110 11.57 6.75 -16.56
CA GLN A 110 12.72 5.91 -16.90
C GLN A 110 12.48 4.51 -16.35
N ARG A 111 12.92 3.49 -17.07
CA ARG A 111 12.71 2.11 -16.62
C ARG A 111 13.62 1.82 -15.43
N LEU A 112 13.06 1.25 -14.36
CA LEU A 112 13.85 0.88 -13.20
C LEU A 112 14.89 -0.19 -13.56
N SER A 113 14.57 -1.10 -14.48
CA SER A 113 15.52 -2.10 -14.99
C SER A 113 16.85 -1.50 -15.48
N GLU A 114 16.82 -0.33 -16.13
CA GLU A 114 18.04 0.37 -16.59
C GLU A 114 18.86 0.90 -15.40
N LYS A 115 18.18 1.44 -14.37
CA LYS A 115 18.80 1.91 -13.12
C LYS A 115 19.33 0.78 -12.24
N LEU A 116 18.77 -0.42 -12.37
CA LEU A 116 19.28 -1.62 -11.73
C LEU A 116 20.58 -2.08 -12.42
N VAL A 117 20.61 -2.05 -13.77
CA VAL A 117 21.81 -2.41 -14.54
C VAL A 117 22.99 -1.46 -14.31
N ASP A 118 22.74 -0.16 -14.17
CA ASP A 118 23.80 0.84 -13.93
C ASP A 118 24.14 1.04 -12.45
N GLY A 119 23.43 0.37 -11.54
CA GLY A 119 23.65 0.40 -10.09
C GLY A 119 23.07 1.62 -9.37
N SER A 120 22.53 2.62 -10.08
CA SER A 120 22.02 3.86 -9.48
C SER A 120 20.76 3.64 -8.62
N ALA A 121 20.04 2.53 -8.81
CA ALA A 121 18.91 2.14 -7.96
C ALA A 121 19.34 1.49 -6.63
N ALA A 122 20.60 1.08 -6.45
CA ALA A 122 21.04 0.31 -5.28
C ALA A 122 20.72 0.95 -3.92
N PRO A 123 20.86 2.27 -3.70
CA PRO A 123 20.48 2.91 -2.43
C PRO A 123 18.97 2.79 -2.12
N GLY A 124 18.13 2.76 -3.16
CA GLY A 124 16.68 2.57 -2.99
C GLY A 124 16.30 1.14 -2.57
N LEU A 125 17.23 0.18 -2.65
CA LEU A 125 17.00 -1.21 -2.27
C LEU A 125 17.26 -1.50 -0.78
N ASP A 126 17.70 -0.50 -0.01
CA ASP A 126 17.97 -0.67 1.41
C ASP A 126 16.70 -1.07 2.19
N PRO A 127 16.81 -2.02 3.14
CA PRO A 127 15.69 -2.37 4.00
C PRO A 127 15.33 -1.18 4.90
N TYR A 128 14.04 -1.00 5.16
CA TYR A 128 13.56 0.05 6.07
C TYR A 128 13.98 -0.23 7.53
N GLY A 129 14.08 -1.51 7.90
CA GLY A 129 14.51 -1.97 9.22
C GLY A 129 14.77 -3.46 9.22
N SER A 130 15.17 -4.03 10.37
CA SER A 130 15.50 -5.47 10.49
C SER A 130 14.32 -6.39 10.18
N ASP A 131 13.10 -5.90 10.35
CA ASP A 131 11.87 -6.68 10.22
C ASP A 131 11.16 -6.44 8.86
N ASP A 132 11.85 -5.79 7.92
CA ASP A 132 11.35 -5.42 6.58
C ASP A 132 11.29 -6.63 5.63
N ALA A 133 10.41 -7.59 5.93
CA ALA A 133 10.27 -8.80 5.13
C ALA A 133 9.69 -8.53 3.72
N ILE A 134 8.82 -7.53 3.58
CA ILE A 134 8.26 -7.15 2.26
C ILE A 134 9.36 -6.50 1.40
N GLY A 135 10.14 -5.58 1.97
CA GLY A 135 11.27 -4.95 1.30
C GLY A 135 12.37 -5.95 0.94
N ALA A 136 12.64 -6.95 1.79
CA ALA A 136 13.55 -8.04 1.47
C ALA A 136 13.02 -8.91 0.31
N LEU A 137 11.74 -9.33 0.36
CA LEU A 137 11.12 -10.08 -0.74
C LEU A 137 11.18 -9.30 -2.05
N ASN A 138 10.75 -8.03 -2.04
CA ASN A 138 10.78 -7.20 -3.23
C ASN A 138 12.20 -7.00 -3.73
N THR A 139 13.17 -6.68 -2.87
CA THR A 139 14.56 -6.45 -3.27
C THR A 139 15.19 -7.72 -3.87
N ALA A 140 14.91 -8.90 -3.31
CA ALA A 140 15.40 -10.16 -3.88
C ALA A 140 14.92 -10.34 -5.33
N PHE A 141 13.65 -10.05 -5.64
CA PHE A 141 13.03 -10.42 -6.92
C PHE A 141 12.71 -9.29 -7.90
N VAL A 142 12.77 -8.02 -7.48
CA VAL A 142 12.36 -6.88 -8.31
C VAL A 142 13.21 -6.84 -9.56
N ALA A 143 12.59 -6.83 -10.73
CA ALA A 143 13.31 -6.76 -12.00
C ALA A 143 13.09 -5.43 -12.72
N ASP A 144 12.00 -4.73 -12.41
CA ASP A 144 11.59 -3.56 -13.18
C ASP A 144 10.57 -2.71 -12.41
N GLY A 145 10.12 -1.65 -13.09
CA GLY A 145 9.20 -0.64 -12.61
C GLY A 145 9.56 0.69 -13.26
N TYR A 146 9.29 1.80 -12.58
CA TYR A 146 9.65 3.12 -13.09
C TYR A 146 10.40 3.96 -12.06
N PHE A 147 11.35 4.74 -12.57
CA PHE A 147 11.79 5.98 -11.95
C PHE A 147 11.00 7.12 -12.60
N VAL A 148 10.25 7.87 -11.79
CA VAL A 148 9.38 8.96 -12.24
C VAL A 148 9.90 10.27 -11.65
N ASP A 149 10.07 11.27 -12.49
CA ASP A 149 10.50 12.60 -12.09
C ASP A 149 9.48 13.63 -12.59
N ILE A 150 8.85 14.36 -11.68
CA ILE A 150 8.01 15.52 -12.00
C ILE A 150 8.84 16.76 -11.71
N ALA A 151 9.08 17.58 -12.73
CA ALA A 151 9.93 18.76 -12.62
C ALA A 151 9.32 19.84 -11.73
N ASP A 152 10.17 20.75 -11.25
CA ASP A 152 9.76 21.85 -10.38
C ASP A 152 8.69 22.73 -11.04
N GLY A 153 7.69 23.14 -10.26
CA GLY A 153 6.60 24.02 -10.68
C GLY A 153 5.61 23.42 -11.69
N VAL A 154 5.74 22.14 -12.04
CA VAL A 154 4.79 21.46 -12.93
C VAL A 154 3.46 21.23 -12.20
N GLU A 155 2.36 21.64 -12.81
CA GLU A 155 1.01 21.34 -12.35
C GLU A 155 0.33 20.45 -13.39
N LEU A 156 0.09 19.18 -13.03
CA LEU A 156 -0.56 18.24 -13.91
C LEU A 156 -2.07 18.42 -13.86
N GLU A 157 -2.66 18.81 -15.00
CA GLU A 157 -4.12 19.00 -15.11
C GLU A 157 -4.92 17.69 -15.03
N LYS A 158 -4.29 16.56 -15.35
CA LYS A 158 -4.92 15.23 -15.37
C LYS A 158 -4.12 14.24 -14.54
N PRO A 159 -4.77 13.25 -13.90
CA PRO A 159 -4.05 12.23 -13.16
C PRO A 159 -3.15 11.38 -14.06
N VAL A 160 -2.08 10.86 -13.46
CA VAL A 160 -1.24 9.81 -14.07
C VAL A 160 -1.56 8.49 -13.38
N GLU A 161 -1.97 7.49 -14.14
CA GLU A 161 -2.25 6.15 -13.61
C GLU A 161 -1.09 5.19 -13.88
N LEU A 162 -0.38 4.81 -12.83
CA LEU A 162 0.61 3.74 -12.80
C LEU A 162 -0.13 2.40 -12.64
N GLN A 163 -0.33 1.68 -13.75
CA GLN A 163 -1.08 0.43 -13.75
C GLN A 163 -0.18 -0.78 -13.58
N ASN A 164 -0.14 -1.38 -12.40
CA ASN A 164 0.50 -2.67 -12.18
C ASN A 164 -0.50 -3.82 -12.35
N LEU A 165 -0.40 -4.52 -13.48
CA LEU A 165 -1.29 -5.63 -13.84
C LEU A 165 -0.51 -6.93 -13.91
N GLN A 166 -0.95 -7.93 -13.15
CA GLN A 166 -0.35 -9.28 -13.15
C GLN A 166 -1.30 -10.31 -13.79
N ALA A 167 -0.75 -11.41 -14.31
CA ALA A 167 -1.53 -12.45 -15.01
C ALA A 167 -1.25 -13.86 -14.44
N GLY A 168 -1.25 -13.97 -13.11
CA GLY A 168 -0.79 -15.09 -12.30
C GLY A 168 0.71 -15.04 -11.99
N GLY A 169 1.14 -15.98 -11.15
CA GLY A 169 2.57 -16.20 -10.90
C GLY A 169 3.21 -15.19 -9.94
N GLN A 170 4.46 -14.82 -10.19
CA GLN A 170 5.22 -13.90 -9.34
C GLN A 170 5.49 -12.57 -10.04
N THR A 171 5.12 -11.45 -9.42
CA THR A 171 5.40 -10.10 -9.92
C THR A 171 5.96 -9.20 -8.83
N HIS A 172 7.06 -8.52 -9.11
CA HIS A 172 7.73 -7.67 -8.14
C HIS A 172 8.14 -6.37 -8.81
N VAL A 173 7.53 -5.27 -8.37
CA VAL A 173 7.72 -3.95 -8.96
C VAL A 173 8.22 -2.97 -7.91
N ARG A 174 8.97 -1.96 -8.36
CA ARG A 174 9.34 -0.82 -7.52
C ARG A 174 9.16 0.47 -8.32
N LEU A 175 8.57 1.47 -7.67
CA LEU A 175 8.33 2.80 -8.19
C LEU A 175 9.17 3.77 -7.37
N ALA A 176 10.11 4.47 -8.00
CA ALA A 176 10.88 5.53 -7.37
C ALA A 176 10.41 6.86 -7.96
N VAL A 177 9.81 7.73 -7.15
CA VAL A 177 9.16 8.95 -7.62
C VAL A 177 9.72 10.17 -6.91
N ARG A 178 10.18 11.17 -7.67
CA ARG A 178 10.45 12.51 -7.16
C ARG A 178 9.39 13.47 -7.70
N VAL A 179 8.84 14.28 -6.80
CA VAL A 179 7.96 15.40 -7.15
C VAL A 179 8.67 16.69 -6.79
N GLY A 180 9.03 17.46 -7.82
CA GLY A 180 9.83 18.66 -7.72
C GLY A 180 9.18 19.80 -6.95
N ALA A 181 9.97 20.84 -6.65
CA ALA A 181 9.55 21.92 -5.78
C ALA A 181 8.33 22.66 -6.35
N GLY A 182 7.30 22.86 -5.54
CA GLY A 182 6.05 23.52 -5.94
C GLY A 182 5.23 22.79 -7.00
N ALA A 183 5.59 21.55 -7.36
CA ALA A 183 4.84 20.77 -8.33
C ALA A 183 3.55 20.21 -7.73
N LYS A 184 2.52 20.02 -8.56
CA LYS A 184 1.24 19.43 -8.17
C LYS A 184 0.85 18.27 -9.07
N ALA A 185 0.43 17.17 -8.48
CA ALA A 185 0.06 15.97 -9.23
C ALA A 185 -0.97 15.10 -8.50
N VAL A 186 -1.83 14.47 -9.29
CA VAL A 186 -2.62 13.32 -8.86
C VAL A 186 -2.02 12.06 -9.48
N ILE A 187 -1.62 11.10 -8.66
CA ILE A 187 -1.07 9.82 -9.10
C ILE A 187 -1.99 8.70 -8.65
N VAL A 188 -2.39 7.83 -9.58
CA VAL A 188 -3.18 6.62 -9.28
C VAL A 188 -2.27 5.41 -9.43
N GLU A 189 -1.94 4.75 -8.34
CA GLU A 189 -1.28 3.45 -8.33
C GLU A 189 -2.33 2.34 -8.30
N ARG A 190 -2.51 1.66 -9.43
CA ARG A 190 -3.50 0.59 -9.55
C ARG A 190 -2.83 -0.77 -9.45
N GLN A 191 -3.34 -1.61 -8.55
CA GLN A 191 -2.86 -2.96 -8.29
C GLN A 191 -3.98 -3.97 -8.58
N THR A 192 -3.93 -4.65 -9.73
CA THR A 192 -4.95 -5.65 -10.10
C THR A 192 -4.35 -6.74 -10.99
N GLY A 193 -5.17 -7.69 -11.42
CA GLY A 193 -4.73 -8.78 -12.29
C GLY A 193 -5.65 -9.99 -12.21
N ASP A 194 -5.14 -11.10 -12.73
CA ASP A 194 -5.84 -12.37 -12.83
C ASP A 194 -5.08 -13.50 -12.14
N GLY A 195 -5.80 -14.56 -11.75
CA GLY A 195 -5.22 -15.81 -11.26
C GLY A 195 -4.51 -15.73 -9.91
N ALA A 196 -3.99 -16.88 -9.47
CA ALA A 196 -3.22 -16.99 -8.24
C ALA A 196 -1.84 -16.35 -8.44
N ALA A 197 -1.51 -15.40 -7.57
CA ALA A 197 -0.28 -14.63 -7.68
C ALA A 197 0.38 -14.36 -6.33
N LEU A 198 1.70 -14.21 -6.33
CA LEU A 198 2.45 -13.51 -5.29
C LEU A 198 2.98 -12.23 -5.90
N SER A 199 2.40 -11.10 -5.50
CA SER A 199 2.79 -9.79 -5.98
C SER A 199 3.43 -8.97 -4.86
N SER A 200 4.48 -8.22 -5.19
CA SER A 200 4.99 -7.16 -4.31
C SER A 200 5.17 -5.84 -5.05
N SER A 201 4.77 -4.74 -4.42
CA SER A 201 4.93 -3.38 -4.95
C SER A 201 5.62 -2.52 -3.89
N VAL A 202 6.71 -1.84 -4.26
CA VAL A 202 7.34 -0.86 -3.36
C VAL A 202 7.37 0.50 -4.04
N SER A 203 6.59 1.44 -3.54
CA SER A 203 6.58 2.84 -3.97
C SER A 203 7.43 3.67 -3.01
N GLN A 204 8.39 4.42 -3.54
CA GLN A 204 9.30 5.30 -2.81
C GLN A 204 9.14 6.71 -3.37
N VAL A 205 8.61 7.62 -2.56
CA VAL A 205 8.18 8.95 -3.01
C VAL A 205 8.95 10.02 -2.23
N VAL A 206 9.51 10.99 -2.95
CA VAL A 206 10.13 12.17 -2.36
C VAL A 206 9.40 13.40 -2.87
N LEU A 207 8.85 14.19 -1.94
CA LEU A 207 8.23 15.48 -2.24
C LEU A 207 9.20 16.59 -1.85
N ASP A 208 9.60 17.40 -2.82
CA ASP A 208 10.42 18.58 -2.59
C ASP A 208 9.59 19.75 -2.01
N GLU A 209 10.24 20.87 -1.68
CA GLU A 209 9.59 22.02 -0.99
C GLU A 209 8.31 22.49 -1.70
N GLY A 210 7.22 22.59 -0.97
CA GLY A 210 5.94 23.10 -1.47
C GLY A 210 5.22 22.21 -2.48
N ALA A 211 5.69 20.98 -2.74
CA ALA A 211 4.98 20.04 -3.61
C ALA A 211 3.63 19.61 -3.00
N GLU A 212 2.61 19.40 -3.83
CA GLU A 212 1.27 18.97 -3.40
C GLU A 212 0.81 17.75 -4.21
N VAL A 213 0.69 16.61 -3.54
CA VAL A 213 0.40 15.32 -4.22
C VAL A 213 -0.81 14.66 -3.59
N THR A 214 -1.73 14.22 -4.45
CA THR A 214 -2.74 13.22 -4.09
C THR A 214 -2.33 11.90 -4.71
N TRP A 215 -2.02 10.89 -3.89
CA TRP A 215 -1.63 9.56 -4.32
C TRP A 215 -2.74 8.56 -3.97
N LEU A 216 -3.38 7.96 -4.97
CA LEU A 216 -4.42 6.97 -4.78
C LEU A 216 -3.85 5.57 -5.02
N ILE A 217 -3.86 4.70 -4.02
CA ILE A 217 -3.57 3.28 -4.19
C ILE A 217 -4.90 2.54 -4.24
N VAL A 218 -5.21 1.94 -5.39
CA VAL A 218 -6.43 1.13 -5.58
C VAL A 218 -6.01 -0.30 -5.85
N GLN A 219 -6.23 -1.16 -4.86
CA GLN A 219 -5.86 -2.56 -4.86
C GLN A 219 -7.11 -3.44 -4.98
N GLU A 220 -7.19 -4.14 -6.11
CA GLU A 220 -8.32 -4.99 -6.52
C GLU A 220 -7.76 -6.30 -7.12
N GLN A 221 -6.77 -6.92 -6.46
CA GLN A 221 -6.26 -8.23 -6.88
C GLN A 221 -7.30 -9.32 -6.59
N PRO A 222 -7.33 -10.43 -7.35
CA PRO A 222 -8.29 -11.51 -7.14
C PRO A 222 -8.09 -12.19 -5.78
N GLU A 223 -9.14 -12.82 -5.23
CA GLU A 223 -9.12 -13.53 -3.94
C GLU A 223 -8.20 -14.76 -3.88
N THR A 224 -7.45 -15.03 -4.95
CA THR A 224 -6.41 -16.07 -5.02
C THR A 224 -4.99 -15.49 -4.93
N ALA A 225 -4.85 -14.16 -4.92
CA ALA A 225 -3.57 -13.47 -4.90
C ALA A 225 -3.12 -13.10 -3.48
N THR A 226 -1.82 -13.16 -3.26
CA THR A 226 -1.13 -12.50 -2.15
C THR A 226 -0.51 -11.20 -2.66
N HIS A 227 -0.76 -10.10 -1.97
CA HIS A 227 -0.23 -8.77 -2.29
C HIS A 227 0.52 -8.20 -1.08
N LEU A 228 1.82 -7.99 -1.22
CA LEU A 228 2.68 -7.45 -0.18
C LEU A 228 3.29 -6.14 -0.68
N ALA A 229 2.85 -5.01 -0.14
CA ALA A 229 3.23 -3.72 -0.67
C ALA A 229 3.72 -2.74 0.40
N GLN A 230 4.57 -1.81 -0.04
CA GLN A 230 5.07 -0.72 0.77
C GLN A 230 4.93 0.60 0.03
N PHE A 231 4.44 1.61 0.73
CA PHE A 231 4.49 3.00 0.31
C PHE A 231 5.39 3.76 1.27
N LYS A 232 6.55 4.22 0.79
CA LYS A 232 7.55 4.96 1.55
C LYS A 232 7.56 6.40 1.07
N ALA A 233 7.46 7.39 1.96
CA ALA A 233 7.50 8.80 1.56
C ALA A 233 8.36 9.68 2.47
N HIS A 234 9.11 10.59 1.85
CA HIS A 234 9.73 11.74 2.50
C HIS A 234 9.04 13.02 2.06
N ILE A 235 8.54 13.79 3.03
CA ILE A 235 7.78 15.01 2.78
C ILE A 235 8.65 16.22 3.12
N GLY A 236 8.96 17.02 2.09
CA GLY A 236 9.75 18.24 2.18
C GLY A 236 9.03 19.39 2.90
N LYS A 237 9.72 20.52 2.98
CA LYS A 237 9.24 21.71 3.69
C LYS A 237 7.98 22.25 3.02
N ASN A 238 6.94 22.56 3.81
CA ASN A 238 5.63 23.02 3.34
C ASN A 238 4.99 22.14 2.24
N ALA A 239 5.45 20.90 2.05
CA ALA A 239 4.90 19.98 1.07
C ALA A 239 3.71 19.24 1.68
N LYS A 240 2.78 18.82 0.83
CA LYS A 240 1.54 18.16 1.21
C LYS A 240 1.39 16.83 0.49
N LEU A 241 1.08 15.79 1.24
CA LEU A 241 0.76 14.48 0.70
C LEU A 241 -0.60 14.01 1.21
N THR A 242 -1.56 13.83 0.31
CA THR A 242 -2.77 13.07 0.57
C THR A 242 -2.60 11.68 -0.01
N LEU A 243 -2.43 10.68 0.84
CA LEU A 243 -2.42 9.27 0.46
C LEU A 243 -3.81 8.68 0.69
N PHE A 244 -4.44 8.22 -0.38
CA PHE A 244 -5.65 7.40 -0.30
C PHE A 244 -5.30 5.95 -0.59
N VAL A 245 -5.84 5.01 0.19
CA VAL A 245 -5.64 3.57 -0.02
C VAL A 245 -6.99 2.87 0.03
N MET A 246 -7.35 2.17 -1.04
CA MET A 246 -8.50 1.26 -1.07
C MET A 246 -8.01 -0.16 -1.31
N ASN A 247 -8.25 -1.05 -0.35
CA ASN A 247 -8.03 -2.49 -0.50
C ASN A 247 -9.38 -3.20 -0.62
N ALA A 248 -9.65 -3.79 -1.78
CA ALA A 248 -10.91 -4.43 -2.14
C ALA A 248 -10.68 -5.75 -2.88
N GLY A 249 -9.91 -6.66 -2.28
CA GLY A 249 -9.61 -7.98 -2.84
C GLY A 249 -8.39 -8.63 -2.20
N GLY A 250 -7.87 -9.68 -2.84
CA GLY A 250 -6.70 -10.45 -2.37
C GLY A 250 -7.01 -11.46 -1.26
N LYS A 251 -6.36 -12.63 -1.30
CA LYS A 251 -6.44 -13.62 -0.21
C LYS A 251 -5.70 -13.12 1.03
N LEU A 252 -4.51 -12.58 0.80
CA LEU A 252 -3.62 -12.02 1.80
C LEU A 252 -3.09 -10.70 1.26
N VAL A 253 -3.46 -9.60 1.90
CA VAL A 253 -2.95 -8.27 1.61
C VAL A 253 -2.21 -7.75 2.83
N ARG A 254 -0.99 -7.26 2.63
CA ARG A 254 -0.32 -6.43 3.63
C ARG A 254 0.24 -5.18 2.96
N GLN A 255 -0.24 -4.03 3.40
CA GLN A 255 0.14 -2.71 2.93
C GLN A 255 0.87 -1.97 4.06
N GLU A 256 2.16 -1.72 3.87
CA GLU A 256 2.97 -0.95 4.82
C GLU A 256 3.15 0.49 4.32
N ILE A 257 2.87 1.46 5.19
CA ILE A 257 2.95 2.89 4.88
C ILE A 257 4.01 3.50 5.81
N MET A 258 5.14 3.93 5.27
CA MET A 258 6.24 4.50 6.04
C MET A 258 6.52 5.92 5.58
N VAL A 259 6.11 6.88 6.39
CA VAL A 259 6.18 8.31 6.03
C VAL A 259 7.08 9.02 7.02
N ARG A 260 7.92 9.92 6.52
CA ARG A 260 8.74 10.80 7.35
C ARG A 260 8.61 12.23 6.88
N THR A 261 8.23 13.13 7.79
CA THR A 261 8.24 14.56 7.51
C THR A 261 9.66 15.10 7.72
N THR A 262 10.31 15.47 6.62
CA THR A 262 11.71 15.91 6.62
C THR A 262 11.88 17.41 6.55
N GLY A 263 10.83 18.17 6.22
CA GLY A 263 10.84 19.63 6.24
C GLY A 263 9.71 20.23 7.08
N GLU A 264 9.98 21.37 7.70
CA GLU A 264 9.01 22.08 8.54
C GLU A 264 7.75 22.44 7.73
N GLY A 265 6.59 22.42 8.37
CA GLY A 265 5.32 22.73 7.71
C GLY A 265 4.78 21.62 6.79
N ALA A 266 5.42 20.45 6.75
CA ALA A 266 4.90 19.29 6.02
C ALA A 266 3.52 18.85 6.56
N ASP A 267 2.60 18.56 5.64
CA ASP A 267 1.23 18.09 5.91
C ASP A 267 1.03 16.70 5.30
N PHE A 268 0.58 15.74 6.12
CA PHE A 268 0.28 14.38 5.66
C PHE A 268 -1.15 13.98 5.98
N LYS A 269 -1.88 13.50 4.98
CA LYS A 269 -3.20 12.91 5.17
C LYS A 269 -3.20 11.47 4.68
N LEU A 270 -3.73 10.57 5.49
CA LEU A 270 -4.05 9.20 5.09
C LEU A 270 -5.56 9.00 5.10
N ARG A 271 -6.10 8.48 4.00
CA ARG A 271 -7.51 8.08 3.84
C ARG A 271 -7.54 6.62 3.42
N GLY A 272 -7.86 5.73 4.35
CA GLY A 272 -7.86 4.29 4.12
C GLY A 272 -9.26 3.71 4.11
N ILE A 273 -9.57 2.90 3.11
CA ILE A 273 -10.78 2.09 3.03
C ILE A 273 -10.38 0.63 2.81
N ASN A 274 -10.74 -0.23 3.74
CA ASN A 274 -10.50 -1.67 3.61
C ASN A 274 -11.84 -2.41 3.57
N LEU A 275 -12.12 -3.07 2.44
CA LEU A 275 -13.32 -3.83 2.18
C LEU A 275 -13.00 -5.33 2.17
N LEU A 276 -13.35 -6.02 3.25
CA LEU A 276 -12.96 -7.41 3.50
C LEU A 276 -14.18 -8.34 3.47
N ALA A 277 -14.08 -9.43 2.72
CA ALA A 277 -15.14 -10.43 2.58
C ALA A 277 -14.57 -11.86 2.56
N GLY A 278 -15.44 -12.85 2.66
CA GLY A 278 -15.04 -14.25 2.51
C GLY A 278 -14.11 -14.72 3.64
N ASP A 279 -12.93 -15.22 3.29
CA ASP A 279 -11.90 -15.70 4.21
C ASP A 279 -10.56 -14.99 3.94
N THR A 280 -10.62 -13.70 3.63
CA THR A 280 -9.42 -12.90 3.31
C THR A 280 -8.73 -12.37 4.57
N HIS A 281 -7.45 -12.00 4.43
CA HIS A 281 -6.67 -11.34 5.47
C HIS A 281 -6.08 -10.05 4.90
N THR A 282 -6.46 -8.89 5.44
CA THR A 282 -5.92 -7.59 5.01
C THR A 282 -5.32 -6.85 6.20
N ASP A 283 -4.06 -6.47 6.08
CA ASP A 283 -3.30 -5.75 7.08
C ASP A 283 -2.79 -4.42 6.52
N VAL A 284 -3.18 -3.32 7.15
CA VAL A 284 -2.59 -2.01 6.89
C VAL A 284 -1.74 -1.63 8.09
N THR A 285 -0.43 -1.54 7.88
CA THR A 285 0.53 -1.11 8.90
C THR A 285 1.12 0.23 8.52
N MET A 286 1.16 1.19 9.43
CA MET A 286 1.66 2.54 9.20
C MET A 286 2.67 2.93 10.27
N VAL A 287 3.77 3.54 9.84
CA VAL A 287 4.72 4.26 10.68
C VAL A 287 4.89 5.68 10.12
N LEU A 288 4.58 6.68 10.94
CA LEU A 288 4.75 8.09 10.61
C LEU A 288 5.77 8.72 11.57
N ASP A 289 6.88 9.21 11.02
CA ASP A 289 7.89 9.97 11.76
C ASP A 289 7.68 11.47 11.54
N HIS A 290 7.20 12.16 12.58
CA HIS A 290 7.33 13.62 12.68
C HIS A 290 8.75 13.97 13.09
N ALA A 291 9.61 14.16 12.09
CA ALA A 291 11.05 14.30 12.31
C ALA A 291 11.51 15.77 12.33
N VAL A 292 10.61 16.76 12.26
CA VAL A 292 10.90 18.21 12.27
C VAL A 292 9.71 19.00 12.86
N PRO A 293 9.91 20.26 13.32
CA PRO A 293 8.84 21.08 13.88
C PRO A 293 7.70 21.43 12.93
N HIS A 294 6.57 21.88 13.48
CA HIS A 294 5.45 22.49 12.76
C HIS A 294 4.80 21.60 11.69
N THR A 295 4.81 20.29 11.88
CA THR A 295 4.20 19.34 10.94
C THR A 295 2.81 18.91 11.37
N THR A 296 1.94 18.65 10.40
CA THR A 296 0.54 18.26 10.62
C THR A 296 0.28 16.89 10.01
N SER A 297 -0.58 16.11 10.66
CA SER A 297 -1.10 14.90 10.05
C SER A 297 -2.52 14.54 10.44
N THR A 298 -3.24 13.86 9.54
CA THR A 298 -4.56 13.31 9.82
C THR A 298 -4.77 12.00 9.09
N GLU A 299 -4.91 10.91 9.83
CA GLU A 299 -5.12 9.57 9.31
C GLU A 299 -6.52 9.07 9.67
N ILE A 300 -7.33 8.74 8.66
CA ILE A 300 -8.67 8.18 8.84
C ILE A 300 -8.75 6.86 8.09
N ILE A 301 -9.00 5.78 8.81
CA ILE A 301 -9.13 4.43 8.28
C ILE A 301 -10.55 3.92 8.56
N ARG A 302 -11.27 3.54 7.50
CA ARG A 302 -12.57 2.88 7.56
C ARG A 302 -12.43 1.44 7.10
N ASN A 303 -12.95 0.52 7.88
CA ASN A 303 -12.90 -0.91 7.56
C ASN A 303 -14.31 -1.49 7.56
N VAL A 304 -14.62 -2.28 6.55
CA VAL A 304 -15.87 -3.03 6.44
C VAL A 304 -15.48 -4.50 6.34
N VAL A 305 -15.97 -5.32 7.28
CA VAL A 305 -15.60 -6.74 7.38
C VAL A 305 -16.84 -7.60 7.34
N THR A 306 -16.91 -8.56 6.42
CA THR A 306 -17.99 -9.55 6.31
C THR A 306 -17.44 -10.97 6.11
N GLY A 307 -18.27 -11.99 6.32
CA GLY A 307 -17.86 -13.39 6.30
C GLY A 307 -16.94 -13.75 7.47
N LYS A 308 -15.83 -14.42 7.17
CA LYS A 308 -14.77 -14.85 8.11
C LYS A 308 -13.48 -14.04 7.95
N ALA A 309 -13.58 -12.91 7.25
CA ALA A 309 -12.42 -12.12 6.89
C ALA A 309 -11.77 -11.50 8.14
N ARG A 310 -10.46 -11.27 8.05
CA ARG A 310 -9.62 -10.79 9.14
C ARG A 310 -8.93 -9.50 8.72
N GLY A 311 -9.26 -8.42 9.40
CA GLY A 311 -8.63 -7.12 9.18
C GLY A 311 -7.65 -6.76 10.28
N VAL A 312 -6.60 -6.03 9.91
CA VAL A 312 -5.62 -5.49 10.84
C VAL A 312 -5.33 -4.04 10.47
N PHE A 313 -5.31 -3.17 11.47
CA PHE A 313 -4.68 -1.86 11.38
C PHE A 313 -3.65 -1.69 12.50
N GLN A 314 -2.40 -1.44 12.15
CA GLN A 314 -1.34 -1.09 13.10
C GLN A 314 -0.79 0.28 12.72
N GLY A 315 -1.10 1.31 13.49
CA GLY A 315 -0.66 2.67 13.18
C GLY A 315 0.22 3.20 14.28
N ARG A 316 1.45 3.61 13.97
CA ARG A 316 2.37 4.24 14.93
C ARG A 316 2.78 5.62 14.45
N ILE A 317 2.59 6.61 15.32
CA ILE A 317 3.07 7.98 15.10
C ILE A 317 4.21 8.25 16.08
N ASN A 318 5.38 8.56 15.55
CA ASN A 318 6.56 8.94 16.30
C ASN A 318 6.75 10.46 16.19
N VAL A 319 6.86 11.15 17.31
CA VAL A 319 7.17 12.59 17.36
C VAL A 319 8.52 12.80 18.01
N HIS A 320 9.50 13.19 17.21
CA HIS A 320 10.87 13.38 17.65
C HIS A 320 10.97 14.52 18.67
N GLN A 321 11.98 14.46 19.55
CA GLN A 321 12.13 15.42 20.67
C GLN A 321 12.12 16.90 20.24
N TYR A 322 12.68 17.20 19.08
CA TYR A 322 12.75 18.56 18.54
C TYR A 322 11.56 18.92 17.64
N ALA A 323 10.65 17.99 17.32
CA ALA A 323 9.48 18.19 16.47
C ALA A 323 8.31 18.88 17.21
N GLN A 324 8.60 20.05 17.78
CA GLN A 324 7.63 20.88 18.50
C GLN A 324 6.55 21.38 17.55
N LYS A 325 5.38 21.72 18.11
CA LYS A 325 4.19 22.18 17.36
C LYS A 325 3.65 21.16 16.36
N THR A 326 3.97 19.88 16.54
CA THR A 326 3.31 18.79 15.80
C THR A 326 1.83 18.72 16.16
N ASN A 327 0.97 18.54 15.14
CA ASN A 327 -0.46 18.30 15.31
C ASN A 327 -0.88 17.07 14.50
N ALA A 328 -1.11 15.95 15.18
CA ALA A 328 -1.35 14.64 14.57
C ALA A 328 -2.62 13.98 15.12
N LYS A 329 -3.44 13.43 14.22
CA LYS A 329 -4.72 12.79 14.59
C LYS A 329 -4.96 11.52 13.78
N MET A 330 -5.12 10.40 14.48
CA MET A 330 -5.39 9.10 13.87
C MET A 330 -6.73 8.53 14.31
N ALA A 331 -7.57 8.11 13.38
CA ALA A 331 -8.84 7.44 13.63
C ALA A 331 -8.93 6.13 12.83
N CYS A 332 -9.25 5.03 13.52
CA CYS A 332 -9.51 3.74 12.89
C CYS A 332 -10.90 3.24 13.28
N ASN A 333 -11.84 3.28 12.36
CA ASN A 333 -13.21 2.86 12.60
C ASN A 333 -13.51 1.61 11.78
N THR A 334 -14.08 0.60 12.43
CA THR A 334 -14.42 -0.67 11.79
C THR A 334 -15.89 -0.99 11.98
N LEU A 335 -16.52 -1.39 10.89
CA LEU A 335 -17.86 -1.95 10.84
C LEU A 335 -17.77 -3.47 10.58
N LEU A 336 -18.15 -4.28 11.57
CA LEU A 336 -18.33 -5.71 11.42
C LEU A 336 -19.75 -5.99 10.92
N LEU A 337 -19.85 -6.76 9.84
CA LEU A 337 -21.11 -7.14 9.18
C LEU A 337 -21.49 -8.61 9.43
N SER A 338 -20.65 -9.37 10.13
CA SER A 338 -20.82 -10.79 10.44
C SER A 338 -20.18 -11.15 11.78
N ASP A 339 -20.75 -12.17 12.45
CA ASP A 339 -20.26 -12.68 13.75
C ASP A 339 -18.89 -13.39 13.66
N ASP A 340 -18.55 -13.92 12.48
CA ASP A 340 -17.30 -14.64 12.24
C ASP A 340 -16.15 -13.71 11.79
N GLY A 341 -16.44 -12.44 11.51
CA GLY A 341 -15.45 -11.46 11.07
C GLY A 341 -14.59 -10.96 12.23
N GLU A 342 -13.29 -10.78 12.00
CA GLU A 342 -12.37 -10.29 13.03
C GLU A 342 -11.67 -9.01 12.56
N PHE A 343 -11.47 -8.06 13.47
CA PHE A 343 -10.62 -6.90 13.22
C PHE A 343 -9.74 -6.59 14.42
N SER A 344 -8.43 -6.48 14.20
CA SER A 344 -7.44 -6.10 15.20
C SER A 344 -6.94 -4.69 14.91
N THR A 345 -6.93 -3.81 15.92
CA THR A 345 -6.41 -2.45 15.79
C THR A 345 -5.40 -2.16 16.89
N LYS A 346 -4.23 -1.64 16.52
CA LYS A 346 -3.16 -1.23 17.43
C LYS A 346 -2.68 0.18 17.04
N PRO A 347 -3.37 1.24 17.50
CA PRO A 347 -2.89 2.60 17.33
C PRO A 347 -1.87 2.94 18.45
N GLU A 348 -0.75 3.54 18.09
CA GLU A 348 0.40 3.78 18.96
C GLU A 348 0.94 5.21 18.77
N LEU A 349 1.39 5.82 19.86
CA LEU A 349 2.00 7.15 19.87
C LEU A 349 3.32 7.09 20.67
N GLU A 350 4.43 7.44 20.02
CA GLU A 350 5.74 7.63 20.66
C GLU A 350 6.11 9.11 20.62
N ILE A 351 5.76 9.85 21.68
CA ILE A 351 5.88 11.32 21.72
C ILE A 351 7.04 11.73 22.63
N PHE A 352 8.06 12.35 22.04
CA PHE A 352 9.23 12.86 22.77
C PHE A 352 9.27 14.39 22.85
N ALA A 353 8.31 15.09 22.23
CA ALA A 353 8.17 16.55 22.26
C ALA A 353 7.01 16.98 23.17
N ASP A 354 7.21 18.05 23.96
CA ASP A 354 6.24 18.51 24.94
C ASP A 354 5.11 19.37 24.34
N ASP A 355 5.44 20.26 23.38
CA ASP A 355 4.51 21.27 22.85
C ASP A 355 3.81 20.77 21.58
N VAL A 356 2.95 19.77 21.73
CA VAL A 356 2.29 19.07 20.61
C VAL A 356 0.81 18.79 20.89
N ILE A 357 0.05 18.53 19.82
CA ILE A 357 -1.34 18.08 19.89
C ILE A 357 -1.41 16.74 19.17
N CYS A 358 -1.42 15.63 19.91
CA CYS A 358 -1.49 14.30 19.33
C CYS A 358 -2.69 13.55 19.89
N GLY A 359 -3.42 12.85 19.04
CA GLY A 359 -4.56 12.04 19.45
C GLY A 359 -4.75 10.85 18.54
N HIS A 360 -5.24 9.75 19.12
CA HIS A 360 -5.66 8.60 18.36
C HIS A 360 -6.99 8.05 18.89
N GLY A 361 -7.75 7.38 18.04
CA GLY A 361 -9.00 6.74 18.41
C GLY A 361 -9.27 5.53 17.54
N ALA A 362 -9.87 4.50 18.14
CA ALA A 362 -10.34 3.34 17.39
C ALA A 362 -11.72 2.90 17.88
N THR A 363 -12.56 2.48 16.95
CA THR A 363 -13.89 1.93 17.25
C THR A 363 -14.12 0.67 16.42
N VAL A 364 -14.71 -0.34 17.05
CA VAL A 364 -15.25 -1.52 16.35
C VAL A 364 -16.73 -1.58 16.69
N THR A 365 -17.59 -1.57 15.68
CA THR A 365 -19.05 -1.55 15.85
C THR A 365 -19.71 -2.44 14.80
N GLU A 366 -20.98 -2.75 15.05
CA GLU A 366 -21.90 -3.31 14.07
C GLU A 366 -22.81 -2.19 13.53
N ILE A 367 -23.66 -2.53 12.56
CA ILE A 367 -24.70 -1.62 12.05
C ILE A 367 -25.66 -1.27 13.20
N ASP A 368 -26.07 0.00 13.31
CA ASP A 368 -27.11 0.39 14.27
C ASP A 368 -28.48 -0.17 13.84
N HIS A 369 -29.04 -1.05 14.68
CA HIS A 369 -30.32 -1.72 14.40
C HIS A 369 -31.48 -0.75 14.30
N ASN A 370 -31.44 0.41 14.98
CA ASN A 370 -32.48 1.43 14.87
C ASN A 370 -32.43 2.12 13.51
N HIS A 371 -31.24 2.43 12.99
CA HIS A 371 -31.09 2.97 11.64
C HIS A 371 -31.55 1.98 10.57
N LEU A 372 -31.16 0.71 10.71
CA LEU A 372 -31.59 -0.36 9.81
C LEU A 372 -33.11 -0.53 9.83
N PHE A 373 -33.71 -0.66 11.02
CA PHE A 373 -35.15 -0.76 11.19
C PHE A 373 -35.90 0.45 10.61
N TYR A 374 -35.38 1.67 10.81
CA TYR A 374 -35.99 2.90 10.32
C TYR A 374 -36.05 2.96 8.78
N LEU A 375 -35.00 2.49 8.10
CA LEU A 375 -34.97 2.37 6.63
C LEU A 375 -35.95 1.30 6.15
N MET A 376 -35.94 0.13 6.79
CA MET A 376 -36.85 -0.97 6.46
C MET A 376 -38.33 -0.60 6.67
N ALA A 377 -38.65 0.13 7.73
CA ALA A 377 -40.01 0.62 7.99
C ALA A 377 -40.52 1.60 6.92
N ARG A 378 -39.63 2.17 6.09
CA ARG A 378 -39.98 3.00 4.92
C ARG A 378 -40.07 2.22 3.61
N GLY A 379 -39.98 0.90 3.67
CA GLY A 379 -40.12 0.02 2.50
C GLY A 379 -38.82 -0.24 1.74
N VAL A 380 -37.66 0.15 2.28
CA VAL A 380 -36.36 -0.27 1.75
C VAL A 380 -36.12 -1.72 2.19
N ASP A 381 -35.76 -2.61 1.28
CA ASP A 381 -35.42 -3.98 1.69
C ASP A 381 -34.15 -4.01 2.53
N GLU A 382 -33.98 -5.04 3.36
CA GLU A 382 -32.88 -5.12 4.33
C GLU A 382 -31.49 -5.03 3.67
N LYS A 383 -31.29 -5.67 2.51
CA LYS A 383 -30.00 -5.65 1.81
C LYS A 383 -29.67 -4.23 1.34
N SER A 384 -30.62 -3.55 0.69
CA SER A 384 -30.46 -2.16 0.27
C SER A 384 -30.25 -1.22 1.47
N ALA A 385 -30.96 -1.44 2.58
CA ALA A 385 -30.83 -0.63 3.78
C ALA A 385 -29.43 -0.79 4.44
N ARG A 386 -28.91 -2.01 4.53
CA ARG A 386 -27.53 -2.26 5.00
C ARG A 386 -26.53 -1.57 4.07
N GLY A 387 -26.66 -1.75 2.75
CA GLY A 387 -25.80 -1.11 1.75
C GLY A 387 -25.73 0.41 1.92
N LEU A 388 -26.87 1.09 2.13
CA LEU A 388 -26.91 2.53 2.38
C LEU A 388 -26.14 2.94 3.64
N LEU A 389 -26.28 2.19 4.74
CA LEU A 389 -25.58 2.49 5.99
C LEU A 389 -24.08 2.28 5.88
N VAL A 390 -23.65 1.22 5.17
CA VAL A 390 -22.22 1.01 4.94
C VAL A 390 -21.66 2.06 3.97
N LYS A 391 -22.38 2.41 2.89
CA LYS A 391 -21.98 3.50 1.99
C LYS A 391 -21.82 4.81 2.77
N ALA A 392 -22.78 5.18 3.61
CA ALA A 392 -22.66 6.36 4.46
C ALA A 392 -21.45 6.32 5.42
N PHE A 393 -21.08 5.14 5.91
CA PHE A 393 -19.92 4.96 6.80
C PHE A 393 -18.58 5.21 6.09
N VAL A 394 -18.47 4.90 4.80
CA VAL A 394 -17.22 5.05 4.04
C VAL A 394 -17.18 6.31 3.16
N ALA A 395 -18.33 6.84 2.74
CA ALA A 395 -18.44 7.95 1.80
C ALA A 395 -17.70 9.20 2.28
N GLU A 396 -17.77 9.51 3.59
CA GLU A 396 -17.06 10.63 4.21
C GLU A 396 -15.56 10.64 3.84
N VAL A 397 -14.92 9.47 3.79
CA VAL A 397 -13.49 9.35 3.47
C VAL A 397 -13.18 9.58 1.99
N ILE A 398 -14.14 9.28 1.11
CA ILE A 398 -14.02 9.49 -0.34
C ILE A 398 -14.31 10.96 -0.67
N GLU A 399 -15.41 11.51 -0.13
CA GLU A 399 -15.86 12.89 -0.36
C GLU A 399 -14.81 13.93 0.06
N GLU A 400 -13.99 13.65 1.09
CA GLU A 400 -12.91 14.53 1.53
C GLU A 400 -11.77 14.74 0.49
N LEU A 401 -11.73 13.96 -0.60
CA LEU A 401 -10.74 14.13 -1.67
C LEU A 401 -11.00 15.38 -2.55
N ASP A 402 -12.21 15.96 -2.50
CA ASP A 402 -12.59 17.24 -3.13
C ASP A 402 -12.31 17.30 -4.66
N ASP A 403 -12.42 16.16 -5.34
CA ASP A 403 -12.36 16.03 -6.80
C ASP A 403 -13.47 15.09 -7.27
N GLU A 404 -14.42 15.63 -8.03
CA GLU A 404 -15.65 14.93 -8.44
C GLU A 404 -15.35 13.67 -9.27
N ALA A 405 -14.36 13.71 -10.18
CA ALA A 405 -14.03 12.58 -11.03
C ALA A 405 -13.36 11.44 -10.23
N ILE A 406 -12.52 11.80 -9.26
CA ILE A 406 -11.92 10.84 -8.33
C ILE A 406 -12.99 10.22 -7.43
N VAL A 407 -13.87 11.05 -6.85
CA VAL A 407 -14.95 10.60 -5.97
C VAL A 407 -15.87 9.62 -6.69
N GLU A 408 -16.35 9.98 -7.88
CA GLU A 408 -17.23 9.12 -8.69
C GLU A 408 -16.54 7.79 -9.02
N ALA A 409 -15.27 7.83 -9.42
CA ALA A 409 -14.51 6.63 -9.75
C ALA A 409 -14.34 5.68 -8.56
N LEU A 410 -14.10 6.21 -7.36
CA LEU A 410 -13.93 5.42 -6.13
C LEU A 410 -15.27 4.89 -5.60
N GLU A 411 -16.34 5.68 -5.67
CA GLU A 411 -17.69 5.22 -5.33
C GLU A 411 -18.15 4.07 -6.22
N ALA A 412 -17.85 4.12 -7.51
CA ALA A 412 -18.18 3.02 -8.44
C ALA A 412 -17.51 1.70 -8.02
N ARG A 413 -16.30 1.74 -7.43
CA ARG A 413 -15.62 0.54 -6.90
C ARG A 413 -16.27 0.01 -5.65
N LEU A 414 -16.64 0.92 -4.74
CA LEU A 414 -17.39 0.59 -3.54
C LEU A 414 -18.72 -0.11 -3.89
N ASP A 415 -19.48 0.46 -4.83
CA ASP A 415 -20.76 -0.08 -5.28
C ASP A 415 -20.56 -1.47 -5.93
N GLY A 416 -19.51 -1.64 -6.72
CA GLY A 416 -19.11 -2.94 -7.30
C GLY A 416 -18.81 -3.99 -6.24
N TRP A 417 -18.07 -3.62 -5.19
CA TRP A 417 -17.77 -4.53 -4.08
C TRP A 417 -19.03 -4.94 -3.30
N PHE A 418 -19.94 -3.99 -3.02
CA PHE A 418 -21.22 -4.30 -2.37
C PHE A 418 -22.12 -5.19 -3.21
N ALA A 419 -22.16 -4.98 -4.52
CA ALA A 419 -22.95 -5.83 -5.40
C ALA A 419 -22.51 -7.31 -5.29
N ALA A 420 -21.21 -7.55 -5.09
CA ALA A 420 -20.63 -8.88 -4.95
C ALA A 420 -20.74 -9.48 -3.53
N HIS A 421 -20.64 -8.67 -2.46
CA HIS A 421 -20.46 -9.16 -1.08
C HIS A 421 -21.50 -8.67 -0.06
N GLY A 422 -22.37 -7.73 -0.44
CA GLY A 422 -23.34 -7.06 0.42
C GLY A 422 -24.66 -7.76 0.63
#